data_AF-A0A9X2MIM6-F1
#
_entry.id   AF-A0A9X2MIM6-F1
#
_cell.length_a   1.000
_cell.length_b   1.000
_cell.length_c   1.000
_cell.angle_alpha   90.00
_cell.angle_beta   90.00
_cell.angle_gamma   90.00
#
_symmetry.space_group_name_H-M   'P 1'
#
loop_
_entity.id
_entity.type
_entity.pdbx_description
1 polymer ?
#
loop_
_entity_poly.entity_id
_entity_poly.type
_entity_poly.pdbx_seq_one_letter_code
_entity_poly.pdbx_strand_id
1 'polypeptide(L)'
;MVFKIAIIIVILIIIFVSYIFYSNNKSKHRKADSKKSSNSYYKDELDSFSILSKDSFKDTHIKEFLVNEGIILIEDKCFVNCKNLSNIKVEEGNNNYCSKLGVLFTKDMRTIICYPPLKQTSTYFIPQGVERINTHAFLNNNSIKYVIIPTSLEYIGENSFVNCKNLNQIVIPENVEEIHPRAFNLCPRLTIRCYKNSIADDYCKKYYIPCEYLSS
;
A
#
# COMPACT_ATOMS: atom_id res chain seq x y z
N MET A 1 5.34 18.39 23.99
CA MET A 1 5.68 17.30 24.93
C MET A 1 4.45 16.49 25.35
N VAL A 2 3.36 17.13 25.80
CA VAL A 2 2.12 16.48 26.27
C VAL A 2 1.43 15.58 25.22
N PHE A 3 1.41 15.97 23.95
CA PHE A 3 0.81 15.16 22.87
C PHE A 3 1.54 13.84 22.57
N LYS A 4 2.86 13.80 22.71
CA LYS A 4 3.65 12.56 22.52
C LYS A 4 3.36 11.57 23.67
N ILE A 5 3.20 12.08 24.89
CA ILE A 5 2.86 11.28 26.07
C ILE A 5 1.44 10.69 25.93
N ALA A 6 0.48 11.47 25.44
CA ALA A 6 -0.89 11.00 25.22
C ALA A 6 -0.98 9.84 24.21
N ILE A 7 -0.21 9.90 23.12
CA ILE A 7 -0.18 8.83 22.10
C ILE A 7 0.46 7.56 22.67
N ILE A 8 1.56 7.69 23.42
CA ILE A 8 2.21 6.56 24.10
C ILE A 8 1.25 5.90 25.10
N ILE A 9 0.49 6.69 25.87
CA ILE A 9 -0.50 6.17 26.82
C ILE A 9 -1.63 5.43 26.09
N VAL A 10 -2.13 5.93 24.96
CA VAL A 10 -3.16 5.24 24.17
C VAL A 10 -2.64 3.91 23.62
N ILE A 11 -1.39 3.87 23.15
CA ILE A 11 -0.75 2.64 22.68
C ILE A 11 -0.59 1.64 23.84
N LEU A 12 -0.13 2.08 25.01
CA LEU A 12 0.00 1.24 26.21
C LEU A 12 -1.35 0.70 26.69
N ILE A 13 -2.43 1.48 26.59
CA ILE A 13 -3.79 1.04 26.92
C ILE A 13 -4.27 -0.03 25.94
N ILE A 14 -4.01 0.12 24.64
CA ILE A 14 -4.37 -0.89 23.63
C ILE A 14 -3.58 -2.19 23.85
N ILE A 15 -2.30 -2.09 24.23
CA ILE A 15 -1.44 -3.23 24.59
C ILE A 15 -2.01 -3.95 25.83
N PHE A 16 -2.40 -3.20 26.85
CA PHE A 16 -2.96 -3.76 28.08
C PHE A 16 -4.31 -4.46 27.86
N VAL A 17 -5.19 -3.88 27.04
CA VAL A 17 -6.48 -4.49 26.68
C VAL A 17 -6.29 -5.78 25.88
N SER A 18 -5.36 -5.78 24.93
CA SER A 18 -5.01 -6.97 24.15
C SER A 18 -4.43 -8.09 25.03
N TYR A 19 -3.60 -7.73 26.01
CA TYR A 19 -3.03 -8.67 26.99
C TYR A 19 -4.12 -9.33 27.87
N ILE A 20 -5.08 -8.55 28.37
CA ILE A 20 -6.21 -9.09 29.17
C ILE A 20 -7.07 -10.04 28.32
N PHE A 21 -7.34 -9.69 27.06
CA PHE A 21 -8.13 -10.55 26.19
C PHE A 21 -7.44 -11.89 25.92
N TYR A 22 -6.11 -11.86 25.76
CA TYR A 22 -5.28 -13.05 25.60
C TYR A 22 -5.22 -13.93 26.86
N SER A 23 -4.99 -13.33 28.04
CA SER A 23 -4.89 -14.08 29.31
C SER A 23 -6.20 -14.80 29.65
N ASN A 24 -7.34 -14.18 29.34
CA ASN A 24 -8.66 -14.78 29.52
C ASN A 24 -8.90 -15.98 28.58
N ASN A 25 -8.40 -15.93 27.34
CA ASN A 25 -8.56 -17.03 26.38
C ASN A 25 -7.58 -18.21 26.61
N LYS A 26 -6.41 -17.96 27.21
CA LYS A 26 -5.44 -19.01 27.58
C LYS A 26 -5.99 -20.02 28.61
N SER A 27 -7.00 -19.62 29.40
CA SER A 27 -7.66 -20.51 30.37
C SER A 27 -8.55 -21.58 29.73
N LYS A 28 -8.92 -21.45 28.44
CA LYS A 28 -9.88 -22.35 27.76
C LYS A 28 -9.25 -23.48 26.94
N HIS A 29 -7.94 -23.47 26.71
CA HIS A 29 -7.26 -24.52 25.93
C HIS A 29 -6.01 -25.06 26.65
N ARG A 30 -6.23 -25.84 27.72
CA ARG A 30 -5.23 -26.78 28.24
C ARG A 30 -5.61 -28.19 27.78
N LYS A 31 -4.93 -28.67 26.74
CA LYS A 31 -4.41 -30.04 26.54
C LYS A 31 -4.03 -30.25 25.06
N ALA A 32 -2.73 -30.18 24.77
CA ALA A 32 -1.97 -31.17 23.98
C ALA A 32 -0.66 -30.54 23.47
N ASP A 33 0.40 -31.29 23.72
CA ASP A 33 1.71 -31.33 23.06
C ASP A 33 2.81 -30.33 23.42
N SER A 34 3.78 -30.92 24.10
CA SER A 34 5.05 -30.43 24.62
C SER A 34 6.17 -30.40 23.58
N LYS A 35 7.14 -29.52 23.83
CA LYS A 35 8.50 -29.38 23.24
C LYS A 35 8.61 -28.55 21.95
N LYS A 36 8.71 -27.23 22.14
CA LYS A 36 9.63 -26.37 21.38
C LYS A 36 10.32 -25.40 22.35
N SER A 37 11.64 -25.29 22.15
CA SER A 37 12.63 -24.53 22.92
C SER A 37 12.14 -23.15 23.39
N SER A 38 12.35 -22.86 24.67
CA SER A 38 11.94 -21.64 25.39
C SER A 38 12.68 -20.36 24.98
N ASN A 39 13.53 -20.41 23.94
CA ASN A 39 14.27 -19.25 23.41
C ASN A 39 13.86 -18.79 22.00
N SER A 40 12.87 -19.43 21.33
CA SER A 40 12.32 -18.89 20.07
C SER A 40 11.16 -17.91 20.32
N TYR A 41 10.38 -18.16 21.37
CA TYR A 41 9.15 -17.40 21.66
C TYR A 41 9.38 -15.92 21.98
N TYR A 42 10.53 -15.55 22.56
CA TYR A 42 10.85 -14.14 22.86
C TYR A 42 11.30 -13.32 21.64
N LYS A 43 11.78 -13.99 20.57
CA LYS A 43 12.16 -13.33 19.33
C LYS A 43 10.93 -13.04 18.47
N ASP A 44 9.98 -13.99 18.45
CA ASP A 44 8.72 -13.89 17.71
C ASP A 44 7.79 -12.76 18.23
N GLU A 45 7.87 -12.40 19.51
CA GLU A 45 7.03 -11.33 20.11
C GLU A 45 7.59 -9.91 19.88
N LEU A 46 8.92 -9.75 19.74
CA LEU A 46 9.53 -8.45 19.39
C LEU A 46 9.41 -8.12 17.88
N ASP A 47 9.27 -9.14 17.03
CA ASP A 47 9.07 -9.01 15.58
C ASP A 47 7.62 -8.63 15.19
N SER A 48 6.65 -8.81 16.11
CA SER A 48 5.23 -8.58 15.85
C SER A 48 4.84 -7.10 15.65
N PHE A 49 5.69 -6.15 16.08
CA PHE A 49 5.42 -4.72 15.95
C PHE A 49 6.33 -4.01 14.94
N SER A 50 7.41 -4.65 14.52
CA SER A 50 8.33 -4.15 13.49
C SER A 50 7.85 -4.51 12.08
N ILE A 51 7.09 -5.60 11.95
CA ILE A 51 6.48 -6.06 10.70
C ILE A 51 4.98 -5.78 10.73
N LEU A 52 4.50 -5.00 9.78
CA LEU A 52 3.07 -4.93 9.49
C LEU A 52 2.73 -6.03 8.49
N SER A 53 2.18 -7.12 9.00
CA SER A 53 1.79 -8.26 8.19
C SER A 53 0.71 -7.90 7.16
N LYS A 54 0.59 -8.77 6.14
CA LYS A 54 -0.55 -8.73 5.23
C LYS A 54 -1.83 -8.72 6.05
N ASP A 55 -2.75 -7.85 5.67
CA ASP A 55 -4.05 -7.66 6.32
C ASP A 55 -4.06 -6.99 7.71
N SER A 56 -2.91 -6.54 8.27
CA SER A 56 -2.89 -5.89 9.61
C SER A 56 -3.87 -4.73 9.78
N PHE A 57 -4.11 -3.94 8.73
CA PHE A 57 -5.11 -2.86 8.72
C PHE A 57 -6.25 -3.12 7.74
N LYS A 58 -6.38 -4.32 7.20
CA LYS A 58 -7.40 -4.61 6.22
C LYS A 58 -8.81 -4.36 6.77
N ASP A 59 -9.65 -3.75 5.94
CA ASP A 59 -11.05 -3.41 6.26
C ASP A 59 -11.21 -2.48 7.48
N THR A 60 -10.13 -1.81 7.93
CA THR A 60 -10.20 -0.85 9.03
C THR A 60 -10.68 0.54 8.55
N HIS A 61 -11.14 1.36 9.51
CA HIS A 61 -11.63 2.72 9.26
C HIS A 61 -10.59 3.80 9.59
N ILE A 62 -9.30 3.44 9.62
CA ILE A 62 -8.22 4.38 9.90
C ILE A 62 -8.25 5.55 8.92
N LYS A 63 -8.06 6.76 9.43
CA LYS A 63 -8.03 7.99 8.62
C LYS A 63 -6.61 8.41 8.29
N GLU A 64 -5.71 8.23 9.25
CA GLU A 64 -4.30 8.52 9.13
C GLU A 64 -3.51 7.34 9.74
N PHE A 65 -2.37 7.04 9.15
CA PHE A 65 -1.41 6.07 9.68
C PHE A 65 -0.04 6.72 9.86
N LEU A 66 0.64 6.44 10.97
CA LEU A 66 2.01 6.86 11.22
C LEU A 66 2.94 5.65 11.18
N VAL A 67 3.85 5.64 10.22
CA VAL A 67 4.97 4.71 10.19
C VAL A 67 6.05 5.25 11.11
N ASN A 68 6.22 4.65 12.27
CA ASN A 68 7.26 5.02 13.24
C ASN A 68 8.63 4.43 12.86
N GLU A 69 9.69 4.82 13.58
CA GLU A 69 11.05 4.32 13.37
C GLU A 69 11.23 2.80 13.52
N GLY A 70 10.36 2.12 14.29
CA GLY A 70 10.43 0.69 14.56
C GLY A 70 9.86 -0.21 13.46
N ILE A 71 9.07 0.35 12.53
CA ILE A 71 8.49 -0.42 11.42
C ILE A 71 9.57 -0.66 10.35
N ILE A 72 9.97 -1.92 10.21
CA ILE A 72 11.00 -2.38 9.27
C ILE A 72 10.41 -2.98 7.99
N LEU A 73 9.21 -3.54 8.06
CA LEU A 73 8.55 -4.17 6.91
C LEU A 73 7.04 -3.89 6.93
N ILE A 74 6.50 -3.54 5.76
CA ILE A 74 5.08 -3.44 5.49
C ILE A 74 4.80 -4.40 4.34
N GLU A 75 4.13 -5.50 4.65
CA GLU A 75 3.79 -6.50 3.64
C GLU A 75 2.66 -6.00 2.72
N ASP A 76 2.62 -6.57 1.52
CA ASP A 76 1.54 -6.36 0.56
C ASP A 76 0.19 -6.62 1.23
N LYS A 77 -0.82 -5.83 0.84
CA LYS A 77 -2.20 -5.85 1.36
C LYS A 77 -2.42 -5.32 2.77
N CYS A 78 -1.39 -4.83 3.46
CA CYS A 78 -1.52 -4.25 4.79
C CYS A 78 -2.67 -3.22 4.91
N PHE A 79 -2.88 -2.39 3.89
CA PHE A 79 -3.92 -1.33 3.86
C PHE A 79 -5.12 -1.60 2.95
N VAL A 80 -5.39 -2.86 2.58
CA VAL A 80 -6.52 -3.19 1.69
C VAL A 80 -7.85 -2.77 2.33
N ASN A 81 -8.73 -2.14 1.55
CA ASN A 81 -10.04 -1.68 2.00
C ASN A 81 -10.03 -0.69 3.19
N CYS A 82 -8.91 -0.02 3.48
CA CYS A 82 -8.86 1.13 4.39
C CYS A 82 -9.53 2.37 3.77
N LYS A 83 -10.85 2.32 3.51
CA LYS A 83 -11.57 3.30 2.67
C LYS A 83 -11.49 4.74 3.18
N ASN A 84 -11.21 4.94 4.46
CA ASN A 84 -11.12 6.26 5.09
C ASN A 84 -9.69 6.81 5.16
N LEU A 85 -8.68 6.02 4.78
CA LEU A 85 -7.29 6.42 4.85
C LEU A 85 -7.03 7.53 3.83
N SER A 86 -6.70 8.71 4.33
CA SER A 86 -6.44 9.91 3.53
C SER A 86 -4.97 10.34 3.60
N ASN A 87 -4.23 9.85 4.60
CA ASN A 87 -2.86 10.29 4.84
C ASN A 87 -2.02 9.19 5.50
N ILE A 88 -0.79 8.99 5.01
CA ILE A 88 0.23 8.18 5.68
C ILE A 88 1.42 9.08 5.97
N LYS A 89 1.81 9.18 7.24
CA LYS A 89 3.01 9.89 7.70
C LYS A 89 4.11 8.88 7.97
N VAL A 90 5.35 9.30 7.78
CA VAL A 90 6.53 8.50 8.12
C VAL A 90 7.45 9.37 8.97
N GLU A 91 7.88 8.86 10.13
CA GLU A 91 8.85 9.54 10.97
C GLU A 91 10.21 9.64 10.28
N GLU A 92 10.93 10.74 10.50
CA GLU A 92 12.22 11.01 9.84
C GLU A 92 13.25 9.89 10.07
N GLY A 93 13.23 9.31 11.28
CA GLY A 93 14.10 8.20 11.70
C GLY A 93 13.76 6.84 11.09
N ASN A 94 12.66 6.69 10.35
CA ASN A 94 12.39 5.43 9.66
C ASN A 94 13.36 5.25 8.47
N ASN A 95 14.08 4.14 8.45
CA ASN A 95 15.13 3.86 7.45
C ASN A 95 14.62 3.12 6.19
N ASN A 96 13.39 2.61 6.20
CA ASN A 96 12.85 1.74 5.14
C ASN A 96 11.79 2.44 4.27
N TYR A 97 11.12 3.45 4.83
CA TYR A 97 9.99 4.12 4.20
C TYR A 97 10.14 5.63 4.23
N CYS A 98 9.38 6.29 3.36
CA CYS A 98 9.15 7.73 3.47
C CYS A 98 7.74 8.07 2.98
N SER A 99 7.27 9.27 3.36
CA SER A 99 6.01 9.80 2.87
C SER A 99 6.25 11.08 2.07
N LYS A 100 5.61 11.19 0.91
CA LYS A 100 5.55 12.43 0.12
C LYS A 100 4.09 12.79 -0.10
N LEU A 101 3.71 13.97 0.40
CA LEU A 101 2.33 14.46 0.33
C LEU A 101 1.29 13.44 0.84
N GLY A 102 1.65 12.62 1.83
CA GLY A 102 0.77 11.61 2.42
C GLY A 102 0.72 10.27 1.70
N VAL A 103 1.50 10.08 0.62
CA VAL A 103 1.65 8.82 -0.11
C VAL A 103 2.87 8.09 0.42
N LEU A 104 2.75 6.78 0.65
CA LEU A 104 3.79 5.93 1.20
C LEU A 104 4.69 5.35 0.10
N PHE A 105 6.00 5.50 0.26
CA PHE A 105 7.04 4.98 -0.60
C PHE A 105 8.08 4.19 0.18
N THR A 106 8.90 3.40 -0.51
CA THR A 106 10.21 2.98 -0.01
C THR A 106 11.08 4.21 0.29
N LYS A 107 12.08 4.08 1.18
CA LYS A 107 12.95 5.20 1.60
C LYS A 107 13.68 5.82 0.43
N ASP A 108 14.10 5.00 -0.53
CA ASP A 108 14.79 5.39 -1.76
C ASP A 108 13.86 5.99 -2.82
N MET A 109 12.54 6.09 -2.55
CA MET A 109 11.52 6.58 -3.47
C MET A 109 11.33 5.74 -4.75
N ARG A 110 11.92 4.55 -4.88
CA ARG A 110 11.82 3.72 -6.08
C ARG A 110 10.47 3.02 -6.22
N THR A 111 9.75 2.82 -5.12
CA THR A 111 8.46 2.10 -5.12
C THR A 111 7.36 2.90 -4.42
N ILE A 112 6.19 3.04 -5.09
CA ILE A 112 4.94 3.43 -4.42
C ILE A 112 4.35 2.20 -3.76
N ILE A 113 4.18 2.26 -2.44
CA ILE A 113 3.61 1.18 -1.64
C ILE A 113 2.11 1.37 -1.47
N CYS A 114 1.68 2.58 -1.08
CA CYS A 114 0.28 2.88 -0.86
C CYS A 114 -0.04 4.34 -1.13
N TYR A 115 -0.98 4.55 -2.05
CA TYR A 115 -1.69 5.78 -2.27
C TYR A 115 -3.02 5.74 -1.49
N PRO A 116 -3.23 6.62 -0.49
CA PRO A 116 -4.43 6.56 0.34
C PRO A 116 -5.73 6.67 -0.48
N PRO A 117 -6.72 5.77 -0.32
CA PRO A 117 -7.94 5.74 -1.14
C PRO A 117 -8.83 6.98 -0.97
N LEU A 118 -8.76 7.67 0.18
CA LEU A 118 -9.51 8.90 0.43
C LEU A 118 -8.70 10.18 0.12
N LYS A 119 -7.48 10.05 -0.43
CA LYS A 119 -6.69 11.21 -0.84
C LYS A 119 -7.35 11.89 -2.05
N GLN A 120 -7.77 13.15 -1.84
CA GLN A 120 -8.59 13.93 -2.78
C GLN A 120 -7.71 14.69 -3.78
N THR A 121 -7.11 13.99 -4.74
CA THR A 121 -6.33 14.63 -5.81
C THR A 121 -6.85 14.15 -7.16
N SER A 122 -7.19 15.08 -8.06
CA SER A 122 -7.71 14.73 -9.39
C SER A 122 -6.64 14.23 -10.35
N THR A 123 -5.42 14.76 -10.25
CA THR A 123 -4.29 14.39 -11.12
C THR A 123 -3.09 14.07 -10.27
N TYR A 124 -2.49 12.89 -10.47
CA TYR A 124 -1.28 12.49 -9.77
C TYR A 124 -0.12 12.31 -10.74
N PHE A 125 0.92 13.11 -10.52
CA PHE A 125 2.21 12.96 -11.18
C PHE A 125 3.08 12.08 -10.29
N ILE A 126 3.35 10.86 -10.75
CA ILE A 126 4.26 9.98 -10.03
C ILE A 126 5.68 10.58 -10.14
N PRO A 127 6.41 10.74 -9.02
CA PRO A 127 7.75 11.34 -9.04
C PRO A 127 8.72 10.60 -9.98
N GLN A 128 9.63 11.34 -10.62
CA GLN A 128 10.76 10.75 -11.34
C GLN A 128 11.63 9.91 -10.39
N GLY A 129 12.18 8.81 -10.90
CA GLY A 129 12.94 7.82 -10.12
C GLY A 129 12.08 6.73 -9.48
N VAL A 130 10.75 6.85 -9.51
CA VAL A 130 9.86 5.72 -9.18
C VAL A 130 9.92 4.72 -10.33
N GLU A 131 10.22 3.47 -9.99
CA GLU A 131 10.36 2.34 -10.91
C GLU A 131 9.20 1.34 -10.76
N ARG A 132 8.58 1.29 -9.58
CA ARG A 132 7.57 0.29 -9.23
C ARG A 132 6.31 0.89 -8.62
N ILE A 133 5.16 0.43 -9.09
CA ILE A 133 3.87 0.56 -8.41
C ILE A 133 3.52 -0.81 -7.82
N ASN A 134 3.47 -0.91 -6.49
CA ASN A 134 3.18 -2.18 -5.84
C ASN A 134 1.75 -2.68 -6.05
N THR A 135 1.59 -3.98 -5.76
CA THR A 135 0.31 -4.66 -5.68
C THR A 135 -0.67 -3.87 -4.81
N HIS A 136 -1.87 -3.60 -5.32
CA HIS A 136 -2.93 -2.82 -4.63
C HIS A 136 -2.58 -1.36 -4.26
N ALA A 137 -1.48 -0.77 -4.78
CA ALA A 137 -1.02 0.54 -4.33
C ALA A 137 -2.06 1.67 -4.41
N PHE A 138 -2.95 1.67 -5.41
CA PHE A 138 -4.01 2.66 -5.62
C PHE A 138 -5.42 2.07 -5.45
N LEU A 139 -5.56 0.91 -4.83
CA LEU A 139 -6.82 0.17 -4.70
C LEU A 139 -7.96 1.06 -4.18
N ASN A 140 -9.11 1.00 -4.84
CA ASN A 140 -10.35 1.71 -4.51
C ASN A 140 -10.24 3.25 -4.50
N ASN A 141 -9.22 3.85 -5.10
CA ASN A 141 -9.13 5.31 -5.17
C ASN A 141 -10.15 5.87 -6.18
N ASN A 142 -11.17 6.55 -5.66
CA ASN A 142 -12.23 7.15 -6.49
C ASN A 142 -12.07 8.66 -6.67
N SER A 143 -10.92 9.24 -6.36
CA SER A 143 -10.69 10.68 -6.48
C SER A 143 -9.79 11.02 -7.67
N ILE A 144 -8.82 10.16 -7.97
CA ILE A 144 -7.90 10.34 -9.09
C ILE A 144 -8.64 10.11 -10.40
N LYS A 145 -8.46 11.06 -11.31
CA LYS A 145 -8.93 11.02 -12.69
C LYS A 145 -7.81 10.82 -13.70
N TYR A 146 -6.61 11.30 -13.38
CA TYR A 146 -5.46 11.26 -14.26
C TYR A 146 -4.21 10.80 -13.51
N VAL A 147 -3.48 9.86 -14.08
CA VAL A 147 -2.17 9.43 -13.58
C VAL A 147 -1.14 9.60 -14.69
N ILE A 148 -0.04 10.29 -14.38
CA ILE A 148 1.10 10.45 -15.28
C ILE A 148 2.24 9.62 -14.72
N ILE A 149 2.63 8.60 -15.48
CA ILE A 149 3.72 7.68 -15.14
C ILE A 149 5.06 8.29 -15.60
N PRO A 150 6.11 8.32 -14.75
CA PRO A 150 7.43 8.78 -15.15
C PRO A 150 8.08 7.78 -16.11
N THR A 151 9.03 8.26 -16.91
CA THR A 151 9.82 7.42 -17.81
C THR A 151 10.71 6.42 -17.08
N SER A 152 10.93 6.59 -15.77
CA SER A 152 11.63 5.61 -14.93
C SER A 152 10.79 4.41 -14.51
N LEU A 153 9.47 4.42 -14.74
CA LEU A 153 8.62 3.32 -14.29
C LEU A 153 8.80 2.08 -15.18
N GLU A 154 9.08 0.95 -14.55
CA GLU A 154 9.29 -0.35 -15.20
C GLU A 154 8.13 -1.32 -14.88
N TYR A 155 7.53 -1.21 -13.69
CA TYR A 155 6.63 -2.23 -13.16
C TYR A 155 5.31 -1.68 -12.60
N ILE A 156 4.19 -2.26 -13.06
CA ILE A 156 2.83 -2.04 -12.53
C ILE A 156 2.27 -3.34 -11.94
N GLY A 157 2.11 -3.36 -10.61
CA GLY A 157 1.72 -4.55 -9.85
C GLY A 157 0.26 -5.00 -10.01
N GLU A 158 0.02 -6.24 -9.60
CA GLU A 158 -1.30 -6.87 -9.67
C GLU A 158 -2.32 -6.04 -8.88
N ASN A 159 -3.50 -5.85 -9.45
CA ASN A 159 -4.60 -5.11 -8.82
C ASN A 159 -4.26 -3.66 -8.39
N SER A 160 -3.16 -3.06 -8.89
CA SER A 160 -2.64 -1.77 -8.44
C SER A 160 -3.66 -0.63 -8.48
N PHE A 161 -4.46 -0.53 -9.53
CA PHE A 161 -5.52 0.48 -9.72
C PHE A 161 -6.93 -0.12 -9.68
N VAL A 162 -7.14 -1.24 -8.98
CA VAL A 162 -8.46 -1.87 -8.99
C VAL A 162 -9.54 -0.98 -8.40
N ASN A 163 -10.68 -0.94 -9.06
CA ASN A 163 -11.87 -0.20 -8.64
C ASN A 163 -11.62 1.31 -8.49
N CYS A 164 -10.70 1.87 -9.29
CA CYS A 164 -10.52 3.30 -9.43
C CYS A 164 -11.58 3.88 -10.37
N LYS A 165 -12.82 4.04 -9.91
CA LYS A 165 -14.00 4.29 -10.76
C LYS A 165 -13.98 5.62 -11.52
N ASN A 166 -13.21 6.58 -11.01
CA ASN A 166 -13.08 7.91 -11.61
C ASN A 166 -11.79 8.09 -12.42
N LEU A 167 -10.93 7.06 -12.51
CA LEU A 167 -9.73 7.10 -13.33
C LEU A 167 -10.14 7.11 -14.80
N ASN A 168 -9.99 8.28 -15.43
CA ASN A 168 -10.35 8.52 -16.82
C ASN A 168 -9.18 8.17 -17.75
N GLN A 169 -7.96 8.53 -17.35
CA GLN A 169 -6.80 8.34 -18.22
C GLN A 169 -5.53 8.03 -17.42
N ILE A 170 -4.72 7.13 -17.96
CA ILE A 170 -3.33 6.93 -17.56
C ILE A 170 -2.43 6.99 -18.79
N VAL A 171 -1.32 7.72 -18.69
CA VAL A 171 -0.29 7.74 -19.74
C VAL A 171 0.82 6.79 -19.31
N ILE A 172 1.04 5.73 -20.08
CA ILE A 172 2.07 4.71 -19.81
C ILE A 172 3.19 4.87 -20.86
N PRO A 173 4.42 5.23 -20.46
CA PRO A 173 5.55 5.40 -21.37
C PRO A 173 6.06 4.05 -21.91
N GLU A 174 6.96 4.10 -22.89
CA GLU A 174 7.51 2.90 -23.54
C GLU A 174 8.37 2.02 -22.60
N ASN A 175 8.96 2.61 -21.55
CA ASN A 175 9.88 1.92 -20.64
C ASN A 175 9.20 0.96 -19.66
N VAL A 176 7.86 0.90 -19.61
CA VAL A 176 7.18 -0.06 -18.74
C VAL A 176 7.35 -1.46 -19.32
N GLU A 177 8.04 -2.31 -18.58
CA GLU A 177 8.38 -3.68 -18.95
C GLU A 177 7.28 -4.67 -18.53
N GLU A 178 6.59 -4.40 -17.41
CA GLU A 178 5.60 -5.31 -16.86
C GLU A 178 4.32 -4.61 -16.37
N ILE A 179 3.17 -5.11 -16.83
CA ILE A 179 1.85 -4.76 -16.28
C ILE A 179 1.14 -6.04 -15.87
N HIS A 180 0.98 -6.23 -14.56
CA HIS A 180 0.43 -7.47 -14.01
C HIS A 180 -1.09 -7.60 -14.24
N PRO A 181 -1.62 -8.83 -14.16
CA PRO A 181 -3.04 -9.09 -14.32
C PRO A 181 -3.90 -8.20 -13.42
N ARG A 182 -5.07 -7.78 -13.93
CA ARG A 182 -6.07 -7.00 -13.19
C ARG A 182 -5.59 -5.66 -12.64
N ALA A 183 -4.40 -5.16 -13.01
CA ALA A 183 -3.90 -3.84 -12.61
C ALA A 183 -4.97 -2.74 -12.72
N PHE A 184 -5.79 -2.76 -13.78
CA PHE A 184 -6.86 -1.78 -14.03
C PHE A 184 -8.28 -2.38 -13.98
N ASN A 185 -8.49 -3.48 -13.25
CA ASN A 185 -9.81 -4.10 -13.19
C ASN A 185 -10.82 -3.19 -12.47
N LEU A 186 -12.09 -3.21 -12.91
CA LEU A 186 -13.18 -2.37 -12.38
C LEU A 186 -12.92 -0.85 -12.53
N CYS A 187 -12.23 -0.44 -13.59
CA CYS A 187 -12.03 0.97 -13.98
C CYS A 187 -12.89 1.32 -15.22
N PRO A 188 -14.21 1.55 -15.07
CA PRO A 188 -15.14 1.65 -16.20
C PRO A 188 -14.95 2.88 -17.09
N ARG A 189 -14.14 3.86 -16.69
CA ARG A 189 -13.90 5.12 -17.42
C ARG A 189 -12.51 5.21 -18.03
N LEU A 190 -11.69 4.18 -17.84
CA LEU A 190 -10.28 4.23 -18.18
C LEU A 190 -10.04 4.15 -19.68
N THR A 191 -9.29 5.12 -20.19
CA THR A 191 -8.52 5.02 -21.43
C THR A 191 -7.03 5.01 -21.09
N ILE A 192 -6.27 4.06 -21.63
CA ILE A 192 -4.81 4.04 -21.53
C ILE A 192 -4.23 4.77 -22.74
N ARG A 193 -3.29 5.69 -22.51
CA ARG A 193 -2.47 6.29 -23.57
C ARG A 193 -1.10 5.66 -23.57
N CYS A 194 -0.69 5.06 -24.69
CA CYS A 194 0.61 4.39 -24.80
C CYS A 194 1.14 4.38 -26.24
N TYR A 195 2.36 3.89 -26.43
CA TYR A 195 2.95 3.67 -27.75
C TYR A 195 2.43 2.38 -28.37
N LYS A 196 2.27 2.35 -29.69
CA LYS A 196 1.88 1.14 -30.43
C LYS A 196 2.96 0.06 -30.30
N ASN A 197 2.55 -1.19 -30.16
CA ASN A 197 3.42 -2.36 -29.93
C ASN A 197 4.21 -2.32 -28.60
N SER A 198 3.83 -1.45 -27.66
CA SER A 198 4.38 -1.47 -26.30
C SER A 198 3.70 -2.53 -25.42
N ILE A 199 4.29 -2.83 -24.26
CA ILE A 199 3.67 -3.69 -23.23
C ILE A 199 2.27 -3.17 -22.84
N ALA A 200 2.09 -1.85 -22.77
CA ALA A 200 0.80 -1.25 -22.49
C ALA A 200 -0.23 -1.47 -23.60
N ASP A 201 0.18 -1.41 -24.88
CA ASP A 201 -0.70 -1.71 -26.01
C ASP A 201 -1.16 -3.18 -25.98
N ASP A 202 -0.24 -4.10 -25.74
CA ASP A 202 -0.57 -5.53 -25.61
C ASP A 202 -1.45 -5.83 -24.40
N TYR A 203 -1.23 -5.14 -23.29
CA TYR A 203 -2.10 -5.21 -22.13
C TYR A 203 -3.52 -4.73 -22.45
N CYS A 204 -3.66 -3.60 -23.15
CA CYS A 204 -4.95 -3.07 -23.55
C CYS A 204 -5.72 -4.05 -24.43
N LYS A 205 -5.06 -4.63 -25.44
CA LYS A 205 -5.66 -5.64 -26.33
C LYS A 205 -6.11 -6.87 -25.54
N LYS A 206 -5.27 -7.37 -24.63
CA LYS A 206 -5.54 -8.58 -23.83
C LYS A 206 -6.75 -8.42 -22.91
N TYR A 207 -6.92 -7.24 -22.32
CA TYR A 207 -7.97 -6.98 -21.33
C TYR A 207 -9.11 -6.10 -21.86
N TYR A 208 -9.16 -5.84 -23.18
CA TYR A 208 -10.16 -5.01 -23.83
C TYR A 208 -10.32 -3.62 -23.20
N ILE A 209 -9.19 -3.01 -22.79
CA ILE A 209 -9.17 -1.66 -22.23
C ILE A 209 -9.05 -0.65 -23.39
N PRO A 210 -9.89 0.40 -23.43
CA PRO A 210 -9.76 1.47 -24.42
C PRO A 210 -8.34 2.06 -24.44
N CYS A 211 -7.78 2.17 -25.64
CA CYS A 211 -6.40 2.64 -25.84
C CYS A 211 -6.34 3.78 -26.86
N GLU A 212 -5.55 4.80 -26.56
CA GLU A 212 -5.21 5.92 -27.44
C GLU A 212 -3.70 5.92 -27.68
N TYR A 213 -3.27 6.05 -28.94
CA TYR A 213 -1.85 6.02 -29.26
C TYR A 213 -1.19 7.39 -29.12
N LEU A 214 -0.03 7.42 -28.45
CA LEU A 214 0.86 8.56 -28.47
C LEU A 214 1.52 8.67 -29.86
N SER A 215 1.77 9.89 -30.33
CA SER A 215 2.57 10.11 -31.54
C SER A 215 4.01 9.67 -31.30
N SER A 216 4.56 8.95 -32.27
CA SER A 216 5.99 8.64 -32.38
C SER A 216 6.83 9.89 -32.57
#